data_AF-A0A060YQT9-F1
#
_entry.id   AF-A0A060YQT9-F1
#
_cell.length_a   1.000
_cell.length_b   1.000
_cell.length_c   1.000
_cell.angle_alpha   90.00
_cell.angle_beta   90.00
_cell.angle_gamma   90.00
#
_symmetry.space_group_name_H-M   'P 1'
#
loop_
_entity.id
_entity.type
_entity.pdbx_description
1 polymer ?
#
loop_
_entity_poly.entity_id
_entity_poly.type
_entity_poly.pdbx_seq_one_letter_code
_entity_poly.pdbx_strand_id
1 'polypeptide(L)'
;MLMKAVEARKKAEERERLRQEKRDEKRLNKERKLELRRLELEIARELKKPNEDMCLADHKPLPEFSRIPGLILPGGAVSDCLMLMQFLRGFGKVLGFDVGVDVPTLGMLQEGLLNVGDSMGHVQDLLVRLLSLAVCDPGLPPGHKTKTMLGDHLTNVGINRDNVSEVLQMYMGAHCGQTDLAELALSLKTKAFQAHTPTQKASILGFLANELACSKSVVR
;
A
#
# COMPACT_ATOMS: atom_id res chain seq x y z
N MET A 1 21.16 85.39 53.02
CA MET A 1 20.82 84.02 53.50
C MET A 1 19.49 83.46 52.96
N LEU A 2 18.63 84.26 52.30
CA LEU A 2 17.33 83.81 51.80
C LEU A 2 17.38 83.02 50.47
N MET A 3 18.29 83.37 49.54
CA MET A 3 18.42 82.66 48.25
C MET A 3 18.83 81.19 48.41
N LYS A 4 19.76 80.88 49.33
CA LYS A 4 20.20 79.50 49.61
C LYS A 4 19.08 78.60 50.16
N ALA A 5 18.16 79.16 50.93
CA ALA A 5 17.02 78.41 51.48
C ALA A 5 15.97 78.07 50.41
N VAL A 6 15.74 78.98 49.46
CA VAL A 6 14.84 78.77 48.33
C VAL A 6 15.41 77.75 47.34
N GLU A 7 16.71 77.81 47.05
CA GLU A 7 17.40 76.81 46.22
C GLU A 7 17.41 75.42 46.88
N ALA A 8 17.64 75.34 48.20
CA ALA A 8 17.57 74.08 48.92
C ALA A 8 16.16 73.46 48.89
N ARG A 9 15.10 74.29 48.97
CA ARG A 9 13.71 73.84 48.88
C ARG A 9 13.35 73.36 47.47
N LYS A 10 13.74 74.09 46.42
CA LYS A 10 13.56 73.66 45.02
C LYS A 10 14.31 72.35 44.73
N LYS A 11 15.53 72.20 45.22
CA LYS A 11 16.33 70.98 45.07
C LYS A 11 15.75 69.79 45.83
N ALA A 12 15.10 70.02 46.97
CA ALA A 12 14.39 68.98 47.72
C ALA A 12 13.12 68.53 47.00
N GLU A 13 12.35 69.48 46.46
CA GLU A 13 11.13 69.21 45.68
C GLU A 13 11.44 68.47 44.36
N GLU A 14 12.49 68.87 43.65
CA GLU A 14 12.96 68.17 42.45
C GLU A 14 13.43 66.74 42.77
N ARG A 15 14.14 66.54 43.89
CA ARG A 15 14.56 65.22 44.36
C ARG A 15 13.36 64.34 44.76
N GLU A 16 12.30 64.93 45.26
CA GLU A 16 11.06 64.24 45.60
C GLU A 16 10.27 63.83 44.35
N ARG A 17 10.15 64.74 43.36
CA ARG A 17 9.57 64.44 42.05
C ARG A 17 10.32 63.31 41.35
N LEU A 18 11.66 63.36 41.32
CA LEU A 18 12.48 62.32 40.70
C LEU A 18 12.36 60.96 41.43
N ARG A 19 12.11 60.96 42.74
CA ARG A 19 11.83 59.74 43.51
C ARG A 19 10.43 59.18 43.20
N GLN A 20 9.46 60.06 42.99
CA GLN A 20 8.10 59.68 42.62
C GLN A 20 8.05 59.10 41.20
N GLU A 21 8.69 59.76 40.23
CA GLU A 21 8.83 59.28 38.85
C GLU A 21 9.50 57.90 38.79
N LYS A 22 10.59 57.67 39.54
CA LYS A 22 11.23 56.35 39.65
C LYS A 22 10.32 55.28 40.27
N ARG A 23 9.43 55.64 41.19
CA ARG A 23 8.46 54.71 41.78
C ARG A 23 7.36 54.36 40.79
N ASP A 24 6.85 55.35 40.06
CA ASP A 24 5.81 55.18 39.06
C ASP A 24 6.35 54.38 37.85
N GLU A 25 7.57 54.65 37.39
CA GLU A 25 8.25 53.86 36.35
C GLU A 25 8.45 52.40 36.78
N LYS A 26 8.84 52.17 38.05
CA LYS A 26 8.98 50.81 38.60
C LYS A 26 7.63 50.08 38.69
N ARG A 27 6.54 50.78 39.00
CA ARG A 27 5.17 50.21 39.01
C ARG A 27 4.75 49.83 37.60
N LEU A 28 4.91 50.74 36.64
CA LEU A 28 4.55 50.51 35.24
C LEU A 28 5.34 49.35 34.63
N ASN A 29 6.64 49.25 34.91
CA ASN A 29 7.47 48.14 34.43
C ASN A 29 7.07 46.80 35.07
N LYS A 30 6.64 46.81 36.34
CA LYS A 30 6.10 45.61 37.01
C LYS A 30 4.78 45.17 36.36
N GLU A 31 3.88 46.10 36.05
CA GLU A 31 2.61 45.83 35.37
C GLU A 31 2.85 45.27 33.97
N ARG A 32 3.70 45.91 33.16
CA ARG A 32 4.06 45.43 31.81
C ARG A 32 4.65 44.02 31.84
N LYS A 33 5.53 43.73 32.81
CA LYS A 33 6.13 42.39 32.98
C LYS A 33 5.10 41.33 33.36
N LEU A 34 4.08 41.69 34.15
CA LEU A 34 2.99 40.78 34.50
C LEU A 34 2.09 40.50 33.29
N GLU A 35 1.77 41.53 32.50
CA GLU A 35 0.99 41.36 31.27
C GLU A 35 1.72 40.49 30.24
N LEU A 36 3.02 40.73 30.03
CA LEU A 36 3.84 39.89 29.14
C LEU A 36 3.82 38.42 29.58
N ARG A 37 4.02 38.16 30.88
CA ARG A 37 3.95 36.79 31.41
C ARG A 37 2.57 36.15 31.25
N ARG A 38 1.49 36.93 31.38
CA ARG A 38 0.13 36.45 31.17
C ARG A 38 -0.06 36.03 29.70
N LEU A 39 0.39 36.86 28.77
CA LEU A 39 0.32 36.58 27.34
C LEU A 39 1.16 35.35 26.95
N GLU A 40 2.38 35.24 27.47
CA GLU A 40 3.25 34.08 27.27
C GLU A 40 2.61 32.78 27.77
N LEU A 41 1.97 32.82 28.95
CA LEU A 41 1.25 31.66 29.50
C LEU A 41 0.04 31.26 28.64
N GLU A 42 -0.65 32.23 28.04
CA GLU A 42 -1.78 31.99 27.15
C GLU A 42 -1.32 31.35 25.83
N ILE A 43 -0.29 31.91 25.21
CA ILE A 43 0.34 31.32 24.01
C ILE A 43 0.85 29.91 24.30
N ALA A 44 1.53 29.69 25.44
CA ALA A 44 2.02 28.37 25.82
C ALA A 44 0.90 27.36 26.09
N ARG A 45 -0.27 27.80 26.57
CA ARG A 45 -1.45 26.94 26.70
C ARG A 45 -2.02 26.55 25.34
N GLU A 46 -2.13 27.50 24.42
CA GLU A 46 -2.60 27.25 23.06
C GLU A 46 -1.65 26.31 22.30
N LEU A 47 -0.34 26.54 22.37
CA LEU A 47 0.66 25.66 21.74
C LEU A 47 0.72 24.25 22.36
N LYS A 48 0.28 24.10 23.62
CA LYS A 48 0.15 22.80 24.29
C LYS A 48 -1.18 22.12 24.03
N LYS A 49 -2.14 22.77 23.36
CA LYS A 49 -3.35 22.07 22.92
C LYS A 49 -2.89 21.00 21.92
N PRO A 50 -3.33 19.75 22.08
CA PRO A 50 -3.07 18.73 21.09
C PRO A 50 -3.67 19.19 19.76
N ASN A 51 -2.83 19.37 18.74
CA ASN A 51 -3.30 19.65 17.40
C ASN A 51 -3.74 18.32 16.77
N GLU A 52 -5.04 18.08 16.68
CA GLU A 52 -5.58 16.92 15.95
C GLU A 52 -5.52 17.16 14.45
N ASP A 53 -4.30 17.07 13.90
CA ASP A 53 -4.02 17.14 12.45
C ASP A 53 -4.49 15.89 11.68
N MET A 54 -5.27 15.02 12.35
CA MET A 54 -5.81 13.79 11.80
C MET A 54 -7.23 13.95 11.26
N CYS A 55 -7.88 15.09 11.51
CA CYS A 55 -9.26 15.35 11.13
C CYS A 55 -9.37 16.63 10.31
N LEU A 56 -9.94 16.53 9.11
CA LEU A 56 -10.25 17.69 8.28
C LEU A 56 -11.54 18.31 8.83
N ALA A 57 -11.54 19.59 9.19
CA ALA A 57 -12.74 20.25 9.74
C ALA A 57 -13.97 20.20 8.78
N ASP A 58 -13.73 20.07 7.47
CA ASP A 58 -14.75 19.95 6.42
C ASP A 58 -14.67 18.59 5.70
N HIS A 59 -15.02 17.50 6.41
CA HIS A 59 -15.11 16.18 5.79
C HIS A 59 -16.34 16.10 4.86
N LYS A 60 -16.10 16.09 3.54
CA LYS A 60 -17.10 15.60 2.58
C LYS A 60 -17.08 14.07 2.58
N PRO A 61 -18.24 13.39 2.58
CA PRO A 61 -18.25 11.94 2.39
C PRO A 61 -17.56 11.61 1.05
N LEU A 62 -16.85 10.49 1.02
CA LEU A 62 -16.32 9.97 -0.24
C LEU A 62 -17.48 9.71 -1.20
N PRO A 63 -17.31 9.96 -2.51
CA PRO A 63 -18.32 9.59 -3.49
C PRO A 63 -18.68 8.11 -3.36
N GLU A 64 -19.98 7.80 -3.45
CA GLU A 64 -20.41 6.42 -3.57
C GLU A 64 -20.08 5.91 -4.98
N PHE A 65 -19.33 4.82 -5.06
CA PHE A 65 -19.00 4.17 -6.33
C PHE A 65 -19.90 2.96 -6.55
N SER A 66 -20.60 2.94 -7.68
CA SER A 66 -21.33 1.75 -8.11
C SER A 66 -20.37 0.69 -8.67
N ARG A 67 -20.74 -0.59 -8.55
CA ARG A 67 -19.99 -1.66 -9.22
C ARG A 67 -20.10 -1.51 -10.73
N ILE A 68 -19.06 -1.92 -11.43
CA ILE A 68 -19.05 -2.01 -12.89
C ILE A 68 -20.17 -2.98 -13.31
N PRO A 69 -21.12 -2.55 -14.17
CA PRO A 69 -22.22 -3.39 -14.63
C PRO A 69 -21.72 -4.70 -15.26
N GLY A 70 -22.40 -5.80 -14.96
CA GLY A 70 -22.06 -7.13 -15.49
C GLY A 70 -20.93 -7.87 -14.76
N LEU A 71 -20.25 -7.24 -13.80
CA LEU A 71 -19.30 -7.95 -12.94
C LEU A 71 -20.01 -8.65 -11.79
N ILE A 72 -19.78 -9.95 -11.70
CA ILE A 72 -20.28 -10.85 -10.64
C ILE A 72 -19.15 -11.20 -9.68
N LEU A 73 -17.89 -11.10 -10.13
CA LEU A 73 -16.72 -11.36 -9.30
C LEU A 73 -16.59 -10.35 -8.14
N PRO A 74 -16.09 -10.78 -6.97
CA PRO A 74 -15.72 -9.89 -5.88
C PRO A 74 -14.64 -8.88 -6.30
N GLY A 75 -14.57 -7.74 -5.60
CA GLY A 75 -13.64 -6.65 -5.93
C GLY A 75 -12.17 -7.07 -5.97
N GLY A 76 -11.74 -7.89 -5.00
CA GLY A 76 -10.37 -8.43 -4.99
C GLY A 76 -10.06 -9.29 -6.21
N ALA A 77 -10.97 -10.19 -6.60
CA ALA A 77 -10.80 -11.03 -7.79
C ALA A 77 -10.73 -10.19 -9.07
N VAL A 78 -11.55 -9.15 -9.19
CA VAL A 78 -11.50 -8.20 -10.32
C VAL A 78 -10.17 -7.44 -10.33
N SER A 79 -9.67 -7.02 -9.16
CA SER A 79 -8.36 -6.36 -9.04
C SER A 79 -7.24 -7.25 -9.55
N ASP A 80 -7.20 -8.51 -9.12
CA ASP A 80 -6.20 -9.49 -9.60
C ASP A 80 -6.30 -9.71 -11.11
N CYS A 81 -7.52 -9.78 -11.65
CA CYS A 81 -7.76 -9.87 -13.10
C CYS A 81 -7.21 -8.65 -13.85
N LEU A 82 -7.48 -7.44 -13.37
CA LEU A 82 -7.02 -6.21 -13.99
C LEU A 82 -5.50 -6.09 -13.93
N MET A 83 -4.89 -6.46 -12.80
CA MET A 83 -3.44 -6.51 -12.65
C MET A 83 -2.82 -7.49 -13.65
N LEU A 84 -3.35 -8.71 -13.74
CA LEU A 84 -2.90 -9.71 -14.72
C LEU A 84 -3.03 -9.20 -16.16
N MET A 85 -4.19 -8.65 -16.52
CA MET A 85 -4.43 -8.09 -17.86
C MET A 85 -3.44 -6.98 -18.18
N GLN A 86 -3.19 -6.07 -17.24
CA GLN A 86 -2.27 -4.96 -17.43
C GLN A 86 -0.83 -5.45 -17.58
N PHE A 87 -0.42 -6.43 -16.77
CA PHE A 87 0.88 -7.08 -16.87
C PHE A 87 1.07 -7.72 -18.26
N LEU A 88 0.11 -8.51 -18.71
CA LEU A 88 0.19 -9.18 -20.02
C LEU A 88 0.15 -8.19 -21.20
N ARG A 89 -0.56 -7.06 -21.08
CA ARG A 89 -0.52 -6.01 -22.11
C ARG A 89 0.81 -5.28 -22.16
N GLY A 90 1.43 -5.05 -21.00
CA GLY A 90 2.71 -4.35 -20.90
C GLY A 90 3.90 -5.24 -21.30
N PHE A 91 3.90 -6.49 -20.86
CA PHE A 91 5.05 -7.39 -20.94
C PHE A 91 4.80 -8.70 -21.68
N GLY A 92 3.57 -8.96 -22.16
CA GLY A 92 3.23 -10.21 -22.84
C GLY A 92 4.12 -10.48 -24.04
N LYS A 93 4.45 -9.45 -24.83
CA LYS A 93 5.32 -9.61 -26.01
C LYS A 93 6.71 -10.16 -25.67
N VAL A 94 7.34 -9.67 -24.59
CA VAL A 94 8.67 -10.16 -24.16
C VAL A 94 8.60 -11.56 -23.55
N LEU A 95 7.42 -11.96 -23.08
CA LEU A 95 7.12 -13.30 -22.58
C LEU A 95 6.61 -14.25 -23.68
N GLY A 96 6.58 -13.83 -24.94
CA GLY A 96 6.15 -14.65 -26.08
C GLY A 96 4.64 -14.80 -26.23
N PHE A 97 3.83 -13.91 -25.64
CA PHE A 97 2.41 -13.80 -25.88
C PHE A 97 2.12 -12.92 -27.10
N ASP A 98 1.13 -13.33 -27.91
CA ASP A 98 0.46 -12.43 -28.83
C ASP A 98 -0.55 -11.59 -28.05
N VAL A 99 -0.27 -10.29 -27.92
CA VAL A 99 -1.12 -9.37 -27.13
C VAL A 99 -2.55 -9.27 -27.69
N GLY A 100 -2.74 -9.48 -29.00
CA GLY A 100 -4.06 -9.41 -29.63
C GLY A 100 -4.90 -10.67 -29.47
N VAL A 101 -4.28 -11.81 -29.20
CA VAL A 101 -4.93 -13.14 -29.19
C VAL A 101 -4.91 -13.77 -27.81
N ASP A 102 -3.75 -13.75 -27.15
CA ASP A 102 -3.54 -14.50 -25.91
C ASP A 102 -3.97 -13.73 -24.65
N VAL A 103 -4.15 -12.40 -24.74
CA VAL A 103 -4.53 -11.58 -23.59
C VAL A 103 -6.05 -11.61 -23.40
N PRO A 104 -6.56 -12.20 -22.31
CA PRO A 104 -7.99 -12.34 -22.12
C PRO A 104 -8.65 -11.00 -21.81
N THR A 105 -9.92 -10.87 -22.22
CA THR A 105 -10.77 -9.77 -21.75
C THR A 105 -11.22 -10.02 -20.31
N LEU A 106 -11.69 -8.98 -19.61
CA LEU A 106 -12.23 -9.13 -18.26
C LEU A 106 -13.44 -10.08 -18.22
N GLY A 107 -14.25 -10.09 -19.28
CA GLY A 107 -15.38 -11.02 -19.42
C GLY A 107 -14.92 -12.48 -19.52
N MET A 108 -13.91 -12.76 -20.35
CA MET A 108 -13.31 -14.10 -20.47
C MET A 108 -12.69 -14.56 -19.15
N LEU A 109 -12.00 -13.67 -18.44
CA LEU A 109 -11.48 -13.99 -17.10
C LEU A 109 -12.61 -14.30 -16.13
N GLN A 110 -13.67 -13.48 -16.09
CA GLN A 110 -14.81 -13.73 -15.21
C GLN A 110 -15.47 -15.09 -15.50
N GLU A 111 -15.81 -15.38 -16.75
CA GLU A 111 -16.42 -16.65 -17.14
C GLU A 111 -15.50 -17.84 -16.85
N GLY A 112 -14.22 -17.74 -17.21
CA GLY A 112 -13.27 -18.82 -16.98
C GLY A 112 -12.99 -19.07 -15.51
N LEU A 113 -12.92 -18.02 -14.68
CA LEU A 113 -12.84 -18.14 -13.22
C LEU A 113 -14.13 -18.67 -12.59
N LEU A 114 -15.28 -18.56 -13.26
CA LEU A 114 -16.53 -19.19 -12.84
C LEU A 114 -16.72 -20.60 -13.43
N ASN A 115 -15.76 -21.09 -14.22
CA ASN A 115 -15.82 -22.37 -14.95
C ASN A 115 -17.01 -22.44 -15.92
N VAL A 116 -17.31 -21.33 -16.61
CA VAL A 116 -18.42 -21.22 -17.55
C VAL A 116 -17.90 -21.13 -18.99
N GLY A 117 -18.52 -21.92 -19.89
CA GLY A 117 -18.25 -21.89 -21.32
C GLY A 117 -16.81 -22.24 -21.69
N ASP A 118 -16.41 -21.84 -22.90
CA ASP A 118 -15.08 -22.11 -23.44
C ASP A 118 -13.98 -21.28 -22.75
N SER A 119 -14.37 -20.19 -22.07
CA SER A 119 -13.47 -19.32 -21.29
C SER A 119 -12.72 -20.08 -20.19
N MET A 120 -13.29 -21.18 -19.65
CA MET A 120 -12.61 -22.05 -18.69
C MET A 120 -11.33 -22.66 -19.27
N GLY A 121 -11.37 -23.14 -20.52
CA GLY A 121 -10.21 -23.70 -21.21
C GLY A 121 -9.12 -22.65 -21.44
N HIS A 122 -9.52 -21.46 -21.86
CA HIS A 122 -8.60 -20.33 -22.07
C HIS A 122 -7.86 -19.93 -20.79
N VAL A 123 -8.56 -19.88 -19.65
CA VAL A 123 -7.91 -19.58 -18.35
C VAL A 123 -6.95 -20.69 -17.93
N GLN A 124 -7.24 -21.96 -18.24
CA GLN A 124 -6.29 -23.06 -17.98
C GLN A 124 -5.05 -22.97 -18.85
N ASP A 125 -5.21 -22.68 -20.13
CA ASP A 125 -4.07 -22.54 -21.05
C ASP A 125 -3.19 -21.36 -20.65
N LEU A 126 -3.81 -20.26 -20.23
CA LEU A 126 -3.10 -19.13 -19.66
C LEU A 126 -2.32 -19.51 -18.39
N LEU A 127 -2.95 -20.25 -17.45
CA LEU A 127 -2.29 -20.75 -16.25
C LEU A 127 -1.08 -21.62 -16.58
N VAL A 128 -1.25 -22.59 -17.49
CA VAL A 128 -0.17 -23.49 -17.95
C VAL A 128 0.99 -22.69 -18.50
N ARG A 129 0.71 -21.70 -19.36
CA ARG A 129 1.75 -20.87 -19.98
C ARG A 129 2.48 -19.99 -18.97
N LEU A 130 1.74 -19.28 -18.12
CA LEU A 130 2.32 -18.44 -17.05
C LEU A 130 3.22 -19.25 -16.13
N LEU A 131 2.74 -20.41 -15.68
CA LEU A 131 3.51 -21.27 -14.78
C LEU A 131 4.75 -21.86 -15.46
N SER A 132 4.64 -22.25 -16.73
CA SER A 132 5.79 -22.74 -17.52
C SER A 132 6.88 -21.68 -17.61
N LEU A 133 6.51 -20.42 -17.84
CA LEU A 133 7.46 -19.31 -17.85
C LEU A 133 8.06 -19.09 -16.46
N ALA A 134 7.24 -19.06 -15.41
CA ALA A 134 7.70 -18.77 -14.05
C ALA A 134 8.65 -19.85 -13.52
N VAL A 135 8.40 -21.12 -13.83
CA VAL A 135 9.28 -22.25 -13.52
C VAL A 135 10.64 -22.12 -14.24
N CYS A 136 10.65 -21.57 -15.45
CA CYS A 136 11.90 -21.34 -16.20
C CYS A 136 12.69 -20.15 -15.66
N ASP A 137 12.03 -19.01 -15.46
CA ASP A 137 12.59 -17.76 -14.94
C ASP A 137 11.45 -16.94 -14.31
N PRO A 138 11.47 -16.65 -12.99
CA PRO A 138 12.64 -16.68 -12.10
C PRO A 138 13.03 -18.08 -11.56
N GLY A 139 12.16 -19.07 -11.69
CA GLY A 139 12.37 -20.43 -11.17
C GLY A 139 12.11 -20.56 -9.67
N LEU A 140 12.59 -21.66 -9.08
CA LEU A 140 12.44 -21.93 -7.65
C LEU A 140 13.59 -21.28 -6.84
N PRO A 141 13.33 -20.79 -5.61
CA PRO A 141 14.39 -20.29 -4.75
C PRO A 141 15.37 -21.41 -4.35
N PRO A 142 16.65 -21.10 -4.09
CA PRO A 142 17.65 -22.09 -3.67
C PRO A 142 17.19 -22.92 -2.46
N GLY A 143 17.52 -24.21 -2.46
CA GLY A 143 17.20 -25.13 -1.35
C GLY A 143 15.81 -25.77 -1.40
N HIS A 144 14.97 -25.40 -2.37
CA HIS A 144 13.66 -26.03 -2.55
C HIS A 144 13.71 -27.28 -3.44
N LYS A 145 12.70 -28.15 -3.29
CA LYS A 145 12.58 -29.37 -4.10
C LYS A 145 12.32 -29.01 -5.55
N THR A 146 13.21 -29.43 -6.45
CA THR A 146 13.09 -29.17 -7.89
C THR A 146 12.60 -30.37 -8.70
N LYS A 147 12.32 -31.50 -8.05
CA LYS A 147 11.89 -32.74 -8.70
C LYS A 147 10.44 -33.09 -8.35
N THR A 148 9.69 -33.58 -9.34
CA THR A 148 8.33 -34.12 -9.18
C THR A 148 8.34 -35.40 -8.36
N MET A 149 7.15 -35.91 -8.02
CA MET A 149 6.97 -37.24 -7.41
C MET A 149 7.61 -38.37 -8.24
N LEU A 150 7.69 -38.20 -9.57
CA LEU A 150 8.30 -39.15 -10.50
C LEU A 150 9.81 -38.97 -10.68
N GLY A 151 10.40 -37.95 -10.05
CA GLY A 151 11.85 -37.70 -10.05
C GLY A 151 12.35 -36.76 -11.16
N ASP A 152 11.46 -36.28 -12.02
CA ASP A 152 11.79 -35.37 -13.12
C ASP A 152 12.00 -33.94 -12.61
N HIS A 153 12.99 -33.25 -13.17
CA HIS A 153 13.23 -31.84 -12.85
C HIS A 153 12.08 -30.96 -13.37
N LEU A 154 11.64 -29.98 -12.58
CA LEU A 154 10.45 -29.18 -12.88
C LEU A 154 10.52 -28.46 -14.24
N THR A 155 11.71 -27.99 -14.62
CA THR A 155 11.97 -27.36 -15.93
C THR A 155 11.90 -28.33 -17.12
N ASN A 156 11.96 -29.63 -16.86
CA ASN A 156 11.94 -30.68 -17.89
C ASN A 156 10.55 -31.31 -18.02
N VAL A 157 9.62 -30.96 -17.12
CA VAL A 157 8.24 -31.46 -17.14
C VAL A 157 7.45 -30.62 -18.14
N GLY A 158 6.86 -31.28 -19.14
CA GLY A 158 5.87 -30.63 -20.00
C GLY A 158 4.62 -30.30 -19.21
N ILE A 159 4.46 -29.03 -18.81
CA ILE A 159 3.29 -28.58 -18.07
C ILE A 159 2.08 -28.55 -19.01
N ASN A 160 0.98 -29.16 -18.58
CA ASN A 160 -0.28 -29.22 -19.30
C ASN A 160 -1.46 -29.21 -18.31
N ARG A 161 -2.69 -29.25 -18.81
CA ARG A 161 -3.90 -29.15 -17.98
C ARG A 161 -4.03 -30.25 -16.92
N ASP A 162 -3.43 -31.42 -17.15
CA ASP A 162 -3.54 -32.57 -16.26
C ASP A 162 -2.56 -32.47 -15.07
N ASN A 163 -1.37 -31.90 -15.27
CA ASN A 163 -0.33 -31.81 -14.24
C ASN A 163 -0.11 -30.39 -13.67
N VAL A 164 -0.74 -29.35 -14.25
CA VAL A 164 -0.52 -27.95 -13.85
C VAL A 164 -0.79 -27.71 -12.36
N SER A 165 -1.76 -28.40 -11.76
CA SER A 165 -2.08 -28.21 -10.34
C SER A 165 -0.98 -28.73 -9.42
N GLU A 166 -0.32 -29.84 -9.78
CA GLU A 166 0.82 -30.38 -9.02
C GLU A 166 2.03 -29.46 -9.14
N VAL A 167 2.35 -29.02 -10.35
CA VAL A 167 3.46 -28.09 -10.58
C VAL A 167 3.22 -26.76 -9.86
N LEU A 168 1.99 -26.27 -9.89
CA LEU A 168 1.59 -25.05 -9.19
C LEU A 168 1.72 -25.21 -7.67
N GLN A 169 1.34 -26.36 -7.11
CA GLN A 169 1.49 -26.69 -5.70
C GLN A 169 2.96 -26.60 -5.27
N MET A 170 3.88 -27.16 -6.06
CA MET A 170 5.31 -27.10 -5.77
C MET A 170 5.86 -25.68 -5.88
N TYR A 171 5.51 -24.97 -6.96
CA TYR A 171 5.99 -23.62 -7.21
C TYR A 171 5.50 -22.63 -6.13
N MET A 172 4.19 -22.58 -5.86
CA MET A 172 3.64 -21.75 -4.80
C MET A 172 4.14 -22.18 -3.43
N GLY A 173 4.31 -23.48 -3.17
CA GLY A 173 4.84 -23.97 -1.91
C GLY A 173 6.27 -23.48 -1.60
N ALA A 174 7.08 -23.20 -2.62
CA ALA A 174 8.42 -22.68 -2.47
C ALA A 174 8.48 -21.16 -2.26
N HIS A 175 7.49 -20.42 -2.77
CA HIS A 175 7.48 -18.96 -2.76
C HIS A 175 6.54 -18.35 -1.71
N CYS A 176 5.44 -19.03 -1.38
CA CYS A 176 4.36 -18.47 -0.57
C CYS A 176 4.41 -18.84 0.92
N GLY A 177 5.45 -19.53 1.40
CA GLY A 177 5.47 -20.15 2.74
C GLY A 177 5.25 -19.21 3.94
N GLN A 178 5.42 -17.90 3.77
CA GLN A 178 5.23 -16.87 4.80
C GLN A 178 4.18 -15.80 4.39
N THR A 179 3.37 -16.09 3.38
CA THR A 179 2.38 -15.15 2.82
C THR A 179 0.97 -15.65 3.06
N ASP A 180 -0.03 -14.78 2.85
CA ASP A 180 -1.45 -15.14 2.91
C ASP A 180 -1.85 -16.20 1.87
N LEU A 181 -0.99 -16.48 0.87
CA LEU A 181 -1.19 -17.53 -0.13
C LEU A 181 -0.72 -18.92 0.33
N ALA A 182 -0.10 -19.05 1.52
CA ALA A 182 0.41 -20.33 2.02
C ALA A 182 -0.68 -21.41 2.12
N GLU A 183 -1.85 -21.05 2.65
CA GLU A 183 -2.98 -21.99 2.77
C GLU A 183 -3.52 -22.42 1.40
N LEU A 184 -3.52 -21.50 0.43
CA LEU A 184 -3.94 -21.78 -0.95
C LEU A 184 -2.94 -22.70 -1.66
N ALA A 185 -1.64 -22.51 -1.43
CA ALA A 185 -0.60 -23.42 -1.91
C ALA A 185 -0.75 -24.84 -1.33
N LEU A 186 -1.16 -24.94 -0.06
CA LEU A 186 -1.43 -26.23 0.59
C LEU A 186 -2.69 -26.91 0.05
N SER A 187 -3.76 -26.15 -0.25
CA SER A 187 -5.00 -26.73 -0.77
C SER A 187 -4.84 -27.37 -2.15
N LEU A 188 -3.87 -26.92 -2.95
CA LEU A 188 -3.52 -27.53 -4.24
C LEU A 188 -3.06 -28.99 -4.14
N LYS A 189 -2.66 -29.47 -2.95
CA LYS A 189 -2.35 -30.89 -2.72
C LYS A 189 -3.56 -31.82 -2.86
N THR A 190 -4.75 -31.30 -2.59
CA THR A 190 -5.99 -32.11 -2.55
C THR A 190 -7.08 -31.58 -3.48
N LYS A 191 -6.92 -30.37 -4.02
CA LYS A 191 -7.86 -29.72 -4.92
C LYS A 191 -7.12 -29.29 -6.19
N ALA A 192 -7.62 -29.69 -7.35
CA ALA A 192 -7.14 -29.12 -8.61
C ALA A 192 -7.45 -27.61 -8.67
N PHE A 193 -6.69 -26.84 -9.46
CA PHE A 193 -6.91 -25.41 -9.66
C PHE A 193 -8.40 -25.08 -9.95
N GLN A 194 -9.05 -25.89 -10.79
CA GLN A 194 -10.44 -25.69 -11.19
C GLN A 194 -11.47 -25.80 -10.05
N ALA A 195 -11.15 -26.57 -9.00
CA ALA A 195 -12.01 -26.76 -7.84
C ALA A 195 -11.92 -25.61 -6.82
N HIS A 196 -11.06 -24.62 -7.05
CA HIS A 196 -10.94 -23.45 -6.20
C HIS A 196 -11.97 -22.38 -6.55
N THR A 197 -12.26 -21.52 -5.58
CA THR A 197 -13.17 -20.38 -5.77
C THR A 197 -12.64 -19.42 -6.83
N PRO A 198 -13.50 -18.61 -7.48
CA PRO A 198 -13.06 -17.62 -8.46
C PRO A 198 -12.00 -16.66 -7.90
N THR A 199 -12.15 -16.22 -6.64
CA THR A 199 -11.16 -15.36 -5.96
C THR A 199 -9.81 -16.05 -5.83
N GLN A 200 -9.77 -17.28 -5.34
CA GLN A 200 -8.52 -18.04 -5.20
C GLN A 200 -7.84 -18.27 -6.56
N LYS A 201 -8.61 -18.60 -7.60
CA LYS A 201 -8.08 -18.77 -8.97
C LYS A 201 -7.51 -17.46 -9.51
N ALA A 202 -8.17 -16.34 -9.26
CA ALA A 202 -7.67 -15.02 -9.65
C ALA A 202 -6.36 -14.67 -8.92
N SER A 203 -6.29 -14.89 -7.61
CA SER A 203 -5.08 -14.61 -6.82
C SER A 203 -3.90 -15.50 -7.20
N ILE A 204 -4.13 -16.75 -7.62
CA ILE A 204 -3.10 -17.61 -8.21
C ILE A 204 -2.53 -17.00 -9.49
N LEU A 205 -3.38 -16.55 -10.41
CA LEU A 205 -2.94 -15.92 -11.65
C LEU A 205 -2.21 -14.60 -11.39
N GLY A 206 -2.72 -13.81 -10.44
CA GLY A 206 -2.09 -12.57 -10.00
C GLY A 206 -0.71 -12.81 -9.39
N PHE A 207 -0.56 -13.84 -8.55
CA PHE A 207 0.72 -14.28 -8.01
C PHE A 207 1.72 -14.63 -9.12
N LEU A 208 1.32 -15.42 -10.12
CA LEU A 208 2.21 -15.77 -11.23
C LEU A 208 2.63 -14.56 -12.05
N ALA A 209 1.73 -13.58 -12.27
CA ALA A 209 2.09 -12.33 -12.93
C ALA A 209 3.13 -11.54 -12.12
N ASN A 210 2.99 -11.48 -10.79
CA ASN A 210 3.96 -10.82 -9.92
C ASN A 210 5.33 -11.51 -9.94
N GLU A 211 5.35 -12.84 -9.94
CA GLU A 211 6.58 -13.63 -10.07
C GLU A 211 7.29 -13.36 -11.41
N LEU A 212 6.53 -13.36 -12.50
CA LEU A 212 7.05 -13.08 -13.84
C LEU A 212 7.49 -11.62 -14.01
N ALA A 213 6.95 -10.68 -13.22
CA ALA A 213 7.43 -9.31 -13.22
C ALA A 213 8.89 -9.18 -12.77
N CYS A 214 9.39 -10.16 -12.02
CA CYS A 214 10.79 -10.26 -11.61
C CYS A 214 11.67 -11.04 -12.60
N SER A 215 11.11 -11.57 -13.69
CA SER A 215 11.87 -12.30 -14.70
C SER A 215 12.86 -11.40 -15.44
N LYS A 216 13.97 -11.98 -15.88
CA LYS A 216 15.05 -11.25 -16.56
C LYS A 216 14.58 -10.61 -17.85
N SER A 217 13.64 -11.22 -18.56
CA SER A 217 13.06 -10.69 -19.80
C SER A 217 12.13 -9.50 -19.58
N VAL A 218 11.60 -9.34 -18.36
CA VAL A 218 10.73 -8.22 -18.00
C VAL A 218 11.52 -7.05 -17.40
N VAL A 219 12.56 -7.35 -16.61
CA VAL A 219 13.36 -6.33 -15.91
C VAL A 219 14.45 -5.69 -16.79
N ARG A 220 14.88 -6.35 -17.88
CA ARG A 220 15.94 -5.85 -18.78
C ARG A 220 15.37 -5.37 -20.10
#